data_AF-G8YM11-F1
#
_entry.id   AF-G8YM11-F1
#
_cell.length_a   1.000
_cell.length_b   1.000
_cell.length_c   1.000
_cell.angle_alpha   90.00
_cell.angle_beta   90.00
_cell.angle_gamma   90.00
#
_symmetry.space_group_name_H-M   'P 1'
#
loop_
_entity.id
_entity.type
_entity.pdbx_description
1 polymer ?
#
loop_
_entity_poly.entity_id
_entity_poly.type
_entity_poly.pdbx_seq_one_letter_code
_entity_poly.pdbx_strand_id
1 'polypeptide(L)'
;MTDLTIEFSNMSLALFLAFKALLSNETPVACILVEDDKVIAVGYNGTNKTLNGTRHAEFEAIDQALRYFAANKRHAAGEDVVKEFANVTLYVTVEPCIMCASALRQIGLKKVVFGCANERFGGNGTILKIHQDGPGQPYNSFGGILRTESIQLLRNFYIQENTSAPVPKIKKNKDIEGKVFPPAIHYENYVNNDIFLSFYGEERAPLFAEENREITPLPNQGYCVADIIDEEKLRSVPQIQELYNDEPSSSLSDDLTTFANTFYPIGKDGTIDYDKEILTVQDFSKRQNNEMISKLDVDEPDHKKCKLTSDGQAVQC
;
A
#
# COMPACT_ATOMS: atom_id res chain seq x y z
N MET A 1 22.14 -16.74 -8.84
CA MET A 1 20.90 -16.08 -9.29
C MET A 1 20.27 -15.51 -8.05
N THR A 2 20.03 -14.21 -8.04
CA THR A 2 19.46 -13.50 -6.89
C THR A 2 17.95 -13.69 -6.92
N ASP A 3 17.44 -14.30 -5.85
CA ASP A 3 16.03 -14.56 -5.62
C ASP A 3 15.41 -13.40 -4.82
N LEU A 4 14.40 -12.76 -5.40
CA LEU A 4 13.67 -11.64 -4.78
C LEU A 4 12.27 -12.05 -4.29
N THR A 5 11.97 -13.34 -4.19
CA THR A 5 10.64 -13.85 -3.80
C THR A 5 10.20 -13.30 -2.44
N ILE A 6 11.14 -13.10 -1.50
CA ILE A 6 10.84 -12.50 -0.19
C ILE A 6 10.45 -11.03 -0.35
N GLU A 7 11.19 -10.24 -1.12
CA GLU A 7 10.88 -8.84 -1.40
C GLU A 7 9.51 -8.68 -2.04
N PHE A 8 9.18 -9.53 -3.02
CA PHE A 8 7.87 -9.52 -3.68
C PHE A 8 6.75 -9.96 -2.74
N SER A 9 6.98 -10.98 -1.91
CA SER A 9 6.02 -11.43 -0.90
C SER A 9 5.75 -10.32 0.13
N ASN A 10 6.78 -9.68 0.67
CA ASN A 10 6.63 -8.58 1.61
C ASN A 10 5.97 -7.34 0.98
N MET A 11 6.33 -7.00 -0.26
CA MET A 11 5.69 -5.90 -0.97
C MET A 11 4.22 -6.19 -1.28
N SER A 12 3.85 -7.43 -1.59
CA SER A 12 2.45 -7.81 -1.85
C SER A 12 1.57 -7.62 -0.59
N LEU A 13 2.11 -7.84 0.60
CA LEU A 13 1.42 -7.54 1.87
C LEU A 13 1.17 -6.03 2.03
N ALA A 14 2.18 -5.20 1.75
CA ALA A 14 2.03 -3.74 1.74
C ALA A 14 1.02 -3.29 0.67
N LEU A 15 1.04 -3.92 -0.50
CA LEU A 15 0.13 -3.63 -1.61
C LEU A 15 -1.32 -4.00 -1.27
N PHE A 16 -1.55 -5.10 -0.56
CA PHE A 16 -2.87 -5.47 -0.05
C PHE A 16 -3.41 -4.44 0.96
N LEU A 17 -2.56 -3.96 1.87
CA LEU A 17 -2.94 -2.87 2.79
C LEU A 17 -3.26 -1.57 2.04
N ALA A 18 -2.52 -1.24 0.97
CA ALA A 18 -2.81 -0.10 0.11
C ALA A 18 -4.14 -0.26 -0.62
N PHE A 19 -4.49 -1.48 -1.02
CA PHE A 19 -5.81 -1.80 -1.56
C PHE A 19 -6.91 -1.60 -0.52
N LYS A 20 -6.69 -1.99 0.74
CA LYS A 20 -7.65 -1.67 1.82
C LYS A 20 -7.81 -0.17 2.03
N ALA A 21 -6.72 0.61 2.00
CA ALA A 21 -6.79 2.07 2.03
C ALA A 21 -7.61 2.64 0.86
N LEU A 22 -7.43 2.11 -0.36
CA LEU A 22 -8.23 2.46 -1.53
C LEU A 22 -9.73 2.22 -1.31
N LEU A 23 -10.10 1.08 -0.74
CA LEU A 23 -11.51 0.74 -0.46
C LEU A 23 -12.13 1.66 0.59
N SER A 24 -11.32 2.22 1.49
CA SER A 24 -11.73 3.20 2.51
C SER A 24 -11.60 4.66 2.06
N ASN A 25 -11.43 4.93 0.76
CA ASN A 25 -11.22 6.28 0.21
C ASN A 25 -9.99 7.02 0.78
N GLU A 26 -8.98 6.30 1.25
CA GLU A 26 -7.66 6.84 1.56
C GLU A 26 -6.73 6.69 0.35
N THR A 27 -5.67 7.51 0.31
CA THR A 27 -4.65 7.35 -0.74
C THR A 27 -3.98 5.98 -0.58
N PRO A 28 -3.82 5.17 -1.64
CA PRO A 28 -3.31 3.79 -1.55
C PRO A 28 -1.79 3.74 -1.40
N VAL A 29 -1.31 4.36 -0.34
CA VAL A 29 0.06 4.24 0.15
C VAL A 29 -0.01 3.44 1.43
N ALA A 30 0.71 2.33 1.46
CA ALA A 30 0.83 1.49 2.63
C ALA A 30 2.22 0.86 2.71
N CYS A 31 2.57 0.41 3.90
CA CYS A 31 3.85 -0.18 4.19
C CYS A 31 3.77 -1.24 5.28
N ILE A 32 4.83 -2.04 5.35
CA ILE A 32 5.11 -2.95 6.45
C ILE A 32 6.56 -2.75 6.92
N LEU A 33 6.78 -2.95 8.22
CA LEU A 33 8.10 -3.01 8.82
C LEU A 33 8.43 -4.48 9.14
N VAL A 34 9.57 -4.93 8.64
CA VAL A 34 10.04 -6.31 8.77
C VAL A 34 11.36 -6.35 9.52
N GLU A 35 11.43 -7.22 10.52
CA GLU A 35 12.64 -7.52 11.29
C GLU A 35 12.78 -9.04 11.38
N ASP A 36 13.94 -9.58 11.02
CA ASP A 36 14.22 -11.03 11.05
C ASP A 36 13.10 -11.87 10.38
N ASP A 37 12.75 -11.50 9.14
CA ASP A 37 11.70 -12.11 8.31
C ASP A 37 10.28 -12.07 8.90
N LYS A 38 10.08 -11.30 9.98
CA LYS A 38 8.79 -11.12 10.65
C LYS A 38 8.26 -9.71 10.45
N VAL A 39 6.99 -9.61 10.07
CA VAL A 39 6.26 -8.34 10.08
C VAL A 39 6.02 -7.92 11.54
N ILE A 40 6.62 -6.80 11.94
CA ILE A 40 6.48 -6.24 13.29
C ILE A 40 5.44 -5.12 13.35
N ALA A 41 5.21 -4.45 12.23
CA ALA A 41 4.23 -3.38 12.11
C ALA A 41 3.76 -3.21 10.66
N VAL A 42 2.59 -2.61 10.51
CA VAL A 42 1.95 -2.24 9.25
C VAL A 42 1.45 -0.80 9.35
N GLY A 43 1.31 -0.13 8.21
CA GLY A 43 0.73 1.21 8.17
C GLY A 43 0.16 1.53 6.80
N TYR A 44 -0.90 2.33 6.75
CA TYR A 44 -1.47 2.88 5.52
C TYR A 44 -1.91 4.31 5.78
N ASN A 45 -2.03 5.12 4.71
CA ASN A 45 -2.40 6.53 4.89
C ASN A 45 -3.72 6.67 5.66
N GLY A 46 -3.70 7.52 6.69
CA GLY A 46 -4.85 7.84 7.53
C GLY A 46 -5.19 9.32 7.52
N THR A 47 -4.80 10.06 6.47
CA THR A 47 -4.90 11.52 6.40
C THR A 47 -6.34 12.03 6.45
N ASN A 48 -7.28 11.34 5.78
CA ASN A 48 -8.70 11.68 5.82
C ASN A 48 -9.31 11.28 7.17
N LYS A 49 -9.04 10.06 7.65
CA LYS A 49 -9.58 9.56 8.93
C LYS A 49 -9.16 10.43 10.12
N THR A 50 -7.92 10.92 10.11
CA THR A 50 -7.33 11.68 11.22
C THR A 50 -7.42 13.19 11.04
N LEU A 51 -7.86 13.66 9.87
CA LEU A 51 -7.82 15.07 9.47
C LEU A 51 -6.43 15.70 9.65
N ASN A 52 -5.38 14.89 9.48
CA ASN A 52 -4.00 15.28 9.70
C ASN A 52 -3.12 14.85 8.52
N GLY A 53 -2.60 15.85 7.79
CA GLY A 53 -1.75 15.65 6.63
C GLY A 53 -0.39 14.99 6.92
N THR A 54 -0.03 14.75 8.19
CA THR A 54 1.21 14.03 8.54
C THR A 54 1.01 12.54 8.78
N ARG A 55 -0.23 12.05 8.85
CA ARG A 55 -0.56 10.64 9.14
C ARG A 55 -0.43 9.77 7.89
N HIS A 56 0.79 9.72 7.38
CA HIS A 56 1.20 8.85 6.28
C HIS A 56 1.45 7.42 6.78
N ALA A 57 1.43 6.47 5.85
CA ALA A 57 1.67 5.05 6.11
C ALA A 57 2.90 4.79 6.99
N GLU A 58 4.01 5.47 6.73
CA GLU A 58 5.27 5.26 7.46
C GLU A 58 5.15 5.72 8.92
N PHE A 59 4.44 6.81 9.20
CA PHE A 59 4.20 7.26 10.57
C PHE A 59 3.27 6.31 11.33
N GLU A 60 2.23 5.78 10.69
CA GLU A 60 1.37 4.77 11.30
C GLU A 60 2.16 3.50 11.65
N ALA A 61 3.04 3.05 10.74
CA ALA A 61 3.88 1.88 10.97
C ALA A 61 4.93 2.13 12.07
N ILE A 62 5.56 3.31 12.11
CA ILE A 62 6.50 3.70 13.17
C ILE A 62 5.80 3.69 14.54
N ASP A 63 4.63 4.32 14.64
CA ASP A 63 3.84 4.34 15.89
C ASP A 63 3.53 2.93 16.38
N GLN A 64 3.16 2.02 15.46
CA GLN A 64 2.89 0.64 15.80
C GLN A 64 4.16 -0.13 16.18
N ALA A 65 5.29 0.09 15.50
CA ALA A 65 6.58 -0.52 15.83
C ALA A 65 7.08 -0.08 17.22
N LEU A 66 6.92 1.19 17.57
CA LEU A 66 7.25 1.69 18.91
C LEU A 66 6.45 0.97 20.01
N ARG A 67 5.15 0.74 19.79
CA ARG A 67 4.31 -0.05 20.70
C ARG A 67 4.78 -1.51 20.75
N TYR A 68 5.15 -2.09 19.62
CA TYR A 68 5.71 -3.44 19.55
C TYR A 68 7.00 -3.55 20.39
N PHE A 69 7.94 -2.62 20.24
CA PHE A 69 9.19 -2.63 21.02
C PHE A 69 8.94 -2.44 22.52
N ALA A 70 8.03 -1.54 22.90
CA ALA A 70 7.65 -1.33 24.29
C ALA A 70 7.00 -2.59 24.90
N ALA A 71 6.06 -3.22 24.19
CA ALA A 71 5.38 -4.45 24.63
C ALA A 71 6.38 -5.61 24.83
N ASN A 72 7.45 -5.65 24.04
CA ASN A 72 8.52 -6.64 24.15
C ASN A 72 9.68 -6.20 25.06
N LYS A 73 9.52 -5.10 25.82
CA LYS A 73 10.54 -4.56 26.75
C LYS A 73 11.89 -4.23 26.08
N ARG A 74 11.87 -3.92 24.79
CA ARG A 74 13.06 -3.53 24.02
C ARG A 74 13.32 -2.03 24.05
N HIS A 75 12.28 -1.24 24.31
CA HIS A 75 12.35 0.21 24.29
C HIS A 75 11.53 0.81 25.44
N ALA A 76 12.06 1.84 26.08
CA ALA A 76 11.39 2.62 27.12
C ALA A 76 11.39 4.11 26.76
N ALA A 77 10.45 4.86 27.34
CA ALA A 77 10.33 6.29 27.07
C ALA A 77 11.63 7.04 27.44
N GLY A 78 12.15 7.82 26.49
CA GLY A 78 13.39 8.59 26.65
C GLY A 78 14.66 7.86 26.21
N GLU A 79 14.58 6.59 25.81
CA GLU A 79 15.70 5.91 25.15
C GLU A 79 15.84 6.32 23.69
N ASP A 80 17.06 6.22 23.16
CA ASP A 80 17.30 6.37 21.73
C ASP A 80 16.75 5.15 20.99
N VAL A 81 15.91 5.41 19.99
CA VAL A 81 15.20 4.40 19.20
C VAL A 81 16.06 3.81 18.07
N VAL A 82 17.21 4.41 17.77
CA VAL A 82 18.06 4.01 16.63
C VAL A 82 18.43 2.53 16.67
N LYS A 83 18.75 2.00 17.86
CA LYS A 83 19.15 0.60 18.03
C LYS A 83 17.99 -0.38 17.71
N GLU A 84 16.74 0.06 17.82
CA GLU A 84 15.55 -0.75 17.55
C GLU A 84 15.28 -0.87 16.05
N PHE A 85 15.49 0.21 15.29
CA PHE A 85 15.23 0.24 13.85
C PHE A 85 16.42 -0.15 12.97
N ALA A 86 17.61 -0.32 13.56
CA ALA A 86 18.84 -0.66 12.84
C ALA A 86 18.78 -1.98 12.04
N ASN A 87 17.89 -2.91 12.42
CA ASN A 87 17.66 -4.17 11.72
C ASN A 87 16.34 -4.22 10.95
N VAL A 88 15.56 -3.13 10.95
CA VAL A 88 14.22 -3.08 10.39
C VAL A 88 14.25 -2.61 8.93
N THR A 89 13.61 -3.39 8.06
CA THR A 89 13.39 -3.05 6.65
C THR A 89 11.97 -2.54 6.46
N LEU A 90 11.82 -1.40 5.78
CA LEU A 90 10.51 -0.91 5.32
C LEU A 90 10.23 -1.43 3.91
N TYR A 91 9.05 -2.01 3.70
CA TYR A 91 8.47 -2.25 2.37
C TYR A 91 7.29 -1.30 2.19
N VAL A 92 7.30 -0.44 1.18
CA VAL A 92 6.27 0.59 0.96
C VAL A 92 5.85 0.69 -0.50
N THR A 93 4.55 0.82 -0.79
CA THR A 93 4.06 0.79 -2.18
C THR A 93 4.53 1.97 -3.03
N VAL A 94 4.70 3.14 -2.41
CA VAL A 94 5.16 4.36 -3.07
C VAL A 94 6.38 4.89 -2.34
N GLU A 95 7.37 5.39 -3.07
CA GLU A 95 8.58 5.99 -2.51
C GLU A 95 8.23 6.98 -1.37
N PRO A 96 8.90 6.87 -0.20
CA PRO A 96 8.68 7.78 0.91
C PRO A 96 8.79 9.24 0.49
N CYS A 97 7.85 10.06 0.95
CA CYS A 97 7.95 11.49 0.71
C CYS A 97 9.12 12.10 1.52
N ILE A 98 9.53 13.33 1.20
CA ILE A 98 10.60 14.06 1.91
C ILE A 98 10.44 14.01 3.45
N MET A 99 9.22 14.20 3.94
CA MET A 99 8.92 14.14 5.38
C MET A 99 9.17 12.73 5.95
N CYS A 100 8.62 11.70 5.32
CA CYS A 100 8.78 10.32 5.77
C CYS A 100 10.23 9.86 5.67
N ALA A 101 10.91 10.15 4.56
CA ALA A 101 12.33 9.86 4.36
C ALA A 101 13.20 10.47 5.47
N SER A 102 12.93 11.72 5.84
CA SER A 102 13.63 12.39 6.94
C SER A 102 13.38 11.70 8.28
N ALA A 103 12.16 11.27 8.55
CA ALA A 103 11.82 10.54 9.78
C ALA A 103 12.53 9.17 9.83
N LEU A 104 12.48 8.39 8.75
CA LEU A 104 13.11 7.07 8.64
C LEU A 104 14.63 7.14 8.83
N ARG A 105 15.28 8.20 8.33
CA ARG A 105 16.71 8.45 8.52
C ARG A 105 17.05 8.75 9.98
N GLN A 106 16.26 9.60 10.62
CA GLN A 106 16.49 10.02 12.01
C GLN A 106 16.30 8.87 12.99
N ILE A 107 15.35 7.97 12.74
CA ILE A 107 15.15 6.77 13.56
C ILE A 107 16.16 5.66 13.25
N GLY A 108 17.03 5.81 12.25
CA GLY A 108 18.07 4.83 11.94
C GLY A 108 17.57 3.54 11.29
N LEU A 109 16.60 3.63 10.39
CA LEU A 109 16.10 2.47 9.63
C LEU A 109 17.22 1.81 8.79
N LYS A 110 17.23 0.48 8.73
CA LYS A 110 18.22 -0.30 7.95
C LYS A 110 18.20 0.03 6.45
N LYS A 111 17.03 -0.13 5.82
CA LYS A 111 16.82 0.05 4.38
C LYS A 111 15.34 0.22 4.04
N VAL A 112 15.08 0.80 2.88
CA VAL A 112 13.75 0.92 2.27
C VAL A 112 13.71 0.09 0.99
N VAL A 113 12.63 -0.65 0.80
CA VAL A 113 12.23 -1.27 -0.47
C VAL A 113 10.90 -0.66 -0.86
N PHE A 114 10.76 -0.15 -2.08
CA PHE A 114 9.55 0.50 -2.53
C PHE A 114 9.07 0.03 -3.90
N GLY A 115 7.78 0.23 -4.17
CA GLY A 115 7.17 -0.07 -5.46
C GLY A 115 7.47 0.98 -6.51
N CYS A 116 6.65 2.02 -6.58
CA CYS A 116 6.80 3.08 -7.57
C CYS A 116 7.35 4.39 -7.00
N ALA A 117 7.95 5.19 -7.88
CA ALA A 117 8.48 6.50 -7.55
C ALA A 117 7.37 7.48 -7.11
N ASN A 118 7.74 8.44 -6.26
CA ASN A 118 6.87 9.52 -5.84
C ASN A 118 7.21 10.79 -6.62
N GLU A 119 6.55 10.95 -7.77
CA GLU A 119 6.80 12.02 -8.75
C GLU A 119 6.58 13.45 -8.24
N ARG A 120 5.95 13.61 -7.07
CA ARG A 120 5.64 14.93 -6.51
C ARG A 120 6.46 15.28 -5.28
N PHE A 121 6.73 14.29 -4.44
CA PHE A 121 7.28 14.52 -3.10
C PHE A 121 8.38 13.53 -2.73
N GLY A 122 8.89 12.73 -3.67
CA GLY A 122 9.86 11.66 -3.41
C GLY A 122 11.12 12.13 -2.70
N GLY A 123 11.36 11.57 -1.52
CA GLY A 123 12.46 11.93 -0.63
C GLY A 123 13.65 10.99 -0.69
N ASN A 124 13.60 9.91 -1.47
CA ASN A 124 14.67 8.92 -1.56
C ASN A 124 15.39 8.94 -2.91
N GLY A 125 15.08 9.87 -3.81
CA GLY A 125 15.75 9.96 -5.10
C GLY A 125 15.01 10.81 -6.12
N THR A 126 13.67 10.75 -6.16
CA THR A 126 12.90 11.36 -7.25
C THR A 126 12.95 12.88 -7.23
N ILE A 127 12.78 13.49 -6.05
CA ILE A 127 12.85 14.96 -5.88
C ILE A 127 14.08 15.33 -5.06
N LEU A 128 14.27 14.70 -3.90
CA LEU A 128 15.43 14.87 -3.02
C LEU A 128 16.00 13.51 -2.61
N LYS A 129 17.28 13.50 -2.19
CA LYS A 129 18.00 12.31 -1.71
C LYS A 129 18.16 12.32 -0.19
N ILE A 130 17.07 12.52 0.55
CA ILE A 130 17.09 12.61 2.03
C ILE A 130 17.64 11.33 2.67
N HIS A 131 17.43 10.16 2.05
CA HIS A 131 18.03 8.90 2.49
C HIS A 131 19.57 8.90 2.49
N GLN A 132 20.21 9.79 1.73
CA GLN A 132 21.67 9.98 1.65
C GLN A 132 22.13 11.28 2.33
N ASP A 133 21.36 12.35 2.19
CA ASP A 133 21.70 13.69 2.66
C ASP A 133 20.88 14.11 3.90
N GLY A 134 21.56 14.62 4.94
CA GLY A 134 20.92 15.21 6.11
C GLY A 134 21.24 14.53 7.45
N PRO A 135 20.56 14.93 8.55
CA PRO A 135 20.82 14.40 9.89
C PRO A 135 20.30 12.97 10.07
N GLY A 136 20.96 12.17 10.91
CA GLY A 136 20.62 10.75 11.12
C GLY A 136 21.46 9.81 10.26
N GLN A 137 21.19 8.51 10.37
CA GLN A 137 21.96 7.47 9.67
C GLN A 137 21.43 7.28 8.24
N PRO A 138 22.29 7.35 7.21
CA PRO A 138 21.86 7.10 5.84
C PRO A 138 21.42 5.65 5.65
N TYR A 139 20.54 5.42 4.69
CA TYR A 139 20.03 4.08 4.36
C TYR A 139 19.92 3.88 2.85
N ASN A 140 19.99 2.63 2.41
CA ASN A 140 19.76 2.28 1.01
C ASN A 140 18.26 2.21 0.71
N SER A 141 17.87 2.72 -0.47
CA SER A 141 16.48 2.70 -0.95
C SER A 141 16.40 2.01 -2.30
N PHE A 142 15.66 0.91 -2.36
CA PHE A 142 15.56 0.03 -3.53
C PHE A 142 14.14 0.09 -4.10
N GLY A 143 13.98 0.54 -5.34
CA GLY A 143 12.66 0.66 -5.97
C GLY A 143 12.33 -0.46 -6.95
N GLY A 144 11.13 -0.43 -7.52
CA GLY A 144 10.76 -1.26 -8.67
C GLY A 144 10.12 -2.61 -8.31
N ILE A 145 9.92 -2.91 -7.03
CA ILE A 145 9.28 -4.17 -6.60
C ILE A 145 7.77 -4.00 -6.64
N LEU A 146 7.04 -4.73 -7.50
CA LEU A 146 5.59 -4.53 -7.72
C LEU A 146 5.23 -3.08 -8.08
N ARG A 147 6.05 -2.46 -8.93
CA ARG A 147 5.93 -1.05 -9.34
C ARG A 147 4.65 -0.78 -10.12
N THR A 148 4.37 -1.61 -11.12
CA THR A 148 3.19 -1.48 -12.01
C THR A 148 1.91 -1.52 -11.17
N GLU A 149 1.84 -2.44 -10.21
CA GLU A 149 0.72 -2.64 -9.31
C GLU A 149 0.52 -1.45 -8.37
N SER A 150 1.62 -0.92 -7.84
CA SER A 150 1.59 0.29 -7.00
C SER A 150 1.06 1.51 -7.77
N ILE A 151 1.45 1.67 -9.04
CA ILE A 151 0.91 2.71 -9.93
C ILE A 151 -0.56 2.45 -10.25
N GLN A 152 -0.95 1.20 -10.47
CA GLN A 152 -2.32 0.84 -10.79
C GLN A 152 -3.28 1.21 -9.65
N LEU A 153 -2.89 0.99 -8.38
CA LEU A 153 -3.67 1.46 -7.24
C LEU A 153 -3.79 2.99 -7.19
N LEU A 154 -2.70 3.73 -7.44
CA LEU A 154 -2.75 5.20 -7.52
C LEU A 154 -3.68 5.69 -8.66
N ARG A 155 -3.62 5.05 -9.83
CA ARG A 155 -4.53 5.34 -10.96
C ARG A 155 -5.98 5.15 -10.55
N ASN A 156 -6.27 4.02 -9.91
CA ASN A 156 -7.57 3.69 -9.35
C ASN A 156 -8.05 4.80 -8.39
N PHE A 157 -7.22 5.21 -7.42
CA PHE A 157 -7.56 6.31 -6.50
C PHE A 157 -7.85 7.63 -7.23
N TYR A 158 -7.05 8.00 -8.24
CA TYR A 158 -7.26 9.26 -8.94
C TYR A 158 -8.50 9.28 -9.85
N ILE A 159 -9.07 8.14 -10.25
CA ILE A 159 -10.32 8.11 -11.00
C ILE A 159 -11.57 7.99 -10.11
N GLN A 160 -11.40 7.59 -8.84
CA GLN A 160 -12.47 7.65 -7.84
C GLN A 160 -12.99 9.08 -7.69
N GLU A 161 -14.29 9.21 -7.48
CA GLU A 161 -14.89 10.49 -7.13
C GLU A 161 -14.56 10.80 -5.66
N ASN A 162 -13.94 11.95 -5.42
CA ASN A 162 -13.75 12.43 -4.07
C ASN A 162 -15.09 12.95 -3.53
N THR A 163 -15.86 12.07 -2.91
CA THR A 163 -17.15 12.39 -2.28
C THR A 163 -16.98 13.27 -1.03
N SER A 164 -15.78 13.33 -0.45
CA SER A 164 -15.44 14.21 0.67
C SER A 164 -15.15 15.65 0.24
N ALA A 165 -15.03 15.94 -1.06
CA ALA A 165 -14.84 17.30 -1.55
C ALA A 165 -16.15 18.11 -1.40
N PRO A 166 -16.10 19.38 -0.90
CA PRO A 166 -17.30 20.20 -0.70
C PRO A 166 -18.13 20.41 -1.97
N VAL A 167 -17.48 20.36 -3.13
CA VAL A 167 -18.12 20.33 -4.45
C VAL A 167 -17.47 19.19 -5.23
N PRO A 168 -18.14 18.04 -5.38
CA PRO A 168 -17.62 16.93 -6.18
C PRO A 168 -17.42 17.38 -7.63
N LYS A 169 -16.19 17.32 -8.12
CA LYS A 169 -15.88 17.56 -9.54
C LYS A 169 -15.84 16.23 -10.27
N ILE A 170 -16.77 16.03 -11.21
CA ILE A 170 -16.73 14.89 -12.13
C ILE A 170 -15.46 15.03 -12.99
N LYS A 171 -14.52 14.10 -12.83
CA LYS A 171 -13.30 14.08 -13.65
C LYS A 171 -13.65 13.64 -15.07
N LYS A 172 -13.26 14.46 -16.06
CA LYS A 172 -13.58 14.27 -17.49
C LYS A 172 -12.88 13.08 -18.16
N ASN A 173 -11.89 12.46 -17.52
CA ASN A 173 -11.08 11.42 -18.13
C ASN A 173 -10.87 10.26 -17.14
N LYS A 174 -11.87 9.38 -17.04
CA LYS A 174 -11.88 8.20 -16.16
C LYS A 174 -11.25 6.96 -16.78
N ASP A 175 -10.89 7.03 -18.05
CA ASP A 175 -10.33 5.89 -18.79
C ASP A 175 -8.86 5.69 -18.42
N ILE A 176 -8.54 4.60 -17.72
CA ILE A 176 -7.19 4.23 -17.31
C ILE A 176 -6.75 2.89 -17.91
N GLU A 177 -7.68 2.16 -18.50
CA GLU A 177 -7.45 0.83 -19.05
C GLU A 177 -6.59 0.94 -20.31
N GLY A 178 -5.55 0.10 -20.41
CA GLY A 178 -4.61 0.15 -21.53
C GLY A 178 -3.72 1.40 -21.58
N LYS A 179 -3.78 2.31 -20.59
CA LYS A 179 -2.81 3.41 -20.52
C LYS A 179 -1.43 2.87 -20.20
N VAL A 180 -0.48 3.16 -21.10
CA VAL A 180 0.94 2.82 -20.96
C VAL A 180 1.44 3.27 -19.59
N PHE A 181 2.12 2.39 -18.86
CA PHE A 181 2.76 2.76 -17.59
C PHE A 181 3.90 3.74 -17.89
N PRO A 182 4.19 4.71 -17.00
CA PRO A 182 5.34 5.57 -17.20
C PRO A 182 6.62 4.72 -17.27
N PRO A 183 7.73 5.28 -17.79
CA PRO A 183 9.02 4.61 -17.76
C PRO A 183 9.37 4.04 -16.37
N ALA A 184 10.18 3.00 -16.36
CA ALA A 184 10.79 2.40 -15.18
C ALA A 184 11.56 3.47 -14.38
N ILE A 185 11.82 3.16 -13.12
CA ILE A 185 12.53 4.10 -12.25
C ILE A 185 13.98 4.29 -12.71
N HIS A 186 14.47 5.52 -12.65
CA HIS A 186 15.88 5.83 -12.87
C HIS A 186 16.68 5.41 -11.65
N TYR A 187 17.24 4.19 -11.66
CA TYR A 187 17.90 3.57 -10.50
C TYR A 187 19.08 4.39 -9.96
N GLU A 188 19.77 5.15 -10.82
CA GLU A 188 20.87 6.06 -10.49
C GLU A 188 20.46 7.19 -9.53
N ASN A 189 19.17 7.49 -9.42
CA ASN A 189 18.66 8.45 -8.45
C ASN A 189 18.71 7.90 -7.02
N TYR A 190 18.60 6.59 -6.85
CA TYR A 190 18.44 5.93 -5.55
C TYR A 190 19.72 5.22 -5.08
N VAL A 191 20.40 4.52 -5.99
CA VAL A 191 21.58 3.69 -5.73
C VAL A 191 22.60 3.77 -6.87
N ASN A 192 23.87 3.48 -6.58
CA ASN A 192 24.87 3.28 -7.62
C ASN A 192 24.80 1.85 -8.20
N ASN A 193 25.51 1.61 -9.31
CA ASN A 193 25.49 0.32 -9.99
C ASN A 193 25.96 -0.84 -9.08
N ASP A 194 26.99 -0.66 -8.26
CA ASP A 194 27.50 -1.75 -7.40
C ASP A 194 26.46 -2.14 -6.34
N ILE A 195 25.79 -1.16 -5.74
CA ILE A 195 24.69 -1.38 -4.77
C ILE A 195 23.48 -2.02 -5.47
N PHE A 196 23.18 -1.59 -6.70
CA PHE A 196 22.12 -2.19 -7.51
C PHE A 196 22.40 -3.68 -7.76
N LEU A 197 23.57 -4.02 -8.29
CA LEU A 197 23.93 -5.42 -8.59
C LEU A 197 23.98 -6.28 -7.32
N SER A 198 24.43 -5.70 -6.20
CA SER A 198 24.43 -6.39 -4.92
C SER A 198 23.02 -6.76 -4.41
N PHE A 199 22.01 -5.94 -4.72
CA PHE A 199 20.64 -6.18 -4.25
C PHE A 199 19.79 -6.94 -5.26
N TYR A 200 19.82 -6.55 -6.54
CA TYR A 200 18.98 -7.13 -7.59
C TYR A 200 19.64 -8.29 -8.33
N GLY A 201 20.96 -8.50 -8.18
CA GLY A 201 21.72 -9.53 -8.89
C GLY A 201 22.31 -9.06 -10.22
N GLU A 202 23.43 -9.68 -10.60
CA GLU A 202 24.15 -9.35 -11.85
C GLU A 202 23.32 -9.63 -13.10
N GLU A 203 22.43 -10.61 -13.05
CA GLU A 203 21.56 -10.97 -14.16
C GLU A 203 20.53 -9.88 -14.50
N ARG A 204 20.31 -8.93 -13.60
CA ARG A 204 19.43 -7.77 -13.80
C ARG A 204 20.20 -6.50 -14.16
N ALA A 205 21.52 -6.57 -14.40
CA ALA A 205 22.34 -5.41 -14.78
C ALA A 205 21.76 -4.55 -15.91
N PRO A 206 21.16 -5.12 -17.00
CA PRO A 206 20.58 -4.31 -18.06
C PRO A 206 19.44 -3.38 -17.58
N LEU A 207 18.70 -3.79 -16.55
CA LEU A 207 17.58 -3.01 -15.99
C LEU A 207 18.03 -1.70 -15.34
N PHE A 208 19.31 -1.57 -14.98
CA PHE A 208 19.84 -0.33 -14.41
C PHE A 208 19.69 0.87 -15.38
N ALA A 209 19.69 0.61 -16.69
CA ALA A 209 19.57 1.63 -17.73
C ALA A 209 18.36 1.43 -18.67
N GLU A 210 17.58 0.36 -18.50
CA GLU A 210 16.43 0.05 -19.36
C GLU A 210 15.13 0.61 -18.78
N GLU A 211 14.43 1.42 -19.56
CA GLU A 211 13.29 2.22 -19.08
C GLU A 211 11.93 1.52 -19.19
N ASN A 212 11.82 0.29 -19.70
CA ASN A 212 10.51 -0.33 -20.03
C ASN A 212 10.36 -1.79 -19.61
N ARG A 213 11.14 -2.25 -18.62
CA ARG A 213 11.08 -3.62 -18.10
C ARG A 213 10.88 -3.59 -16.61
N GLU A 214 9.93 -4.39 -16.14
CA GLU A 214 9.70 -4.59 -14.72
C GLU A 214 10.65 -5.64 -14.14
N ILE A 215 11.00 -5.47 -12.87
CA ILE A 215 11.71 -6.51 -12.12
C ILE A 215 10.76 -7.69 -11.91
N THR A 216 11.28 -8.90 -12.05
CA THR A 216 10.58 -10.14 -11.69
C THR A 216 11.18 -10.78 -10.43
N PRO A 217 10.42 -11.58 -9.66
CA PRO A 217 10.92 -12.26 -8.46
C PRO A 217 12.12 -13.16 -8.75
N LEU A 218 11.99 -13.97 -9.81
CA LEU A 218 13.03 -14.81 -10.36
C LEU A 218 13.36 -14.36 -11.79
N PRO A 219 14.65 -14.33 -12.17
CA PRO A 219 15.06 -13.98 -13.52
C PRO A 219 14.45 -14.89 -14.59
N ASN A 220 14.02 -14.31 -15.71
CA ASN A 220 13.38 -15.02 -16.82
C ASN A 220 12.08 -15.76 -16.46
N GLN A 221 11.41 -15.34 -15.39
CA GLN A 221 10.12 -15.88 -14.95
C GLN A 221 9.14 -14.73 -14.70
N GLY A 222 7.98 -14.79 -15.34
CA GLY A 222 6.92 -13.81 -15.15
C GLY A 222 6.17 -14.05 -13.83
N TYR A 223 5.23 -13.17 -13.50
CA TYR A 223 4.40 -13.33 -12.32
C TYR A 223 3.01 -12.72 -12.50
N CYS A 224 2.03 -13.27 -11.77
CA CYS A 224 0.82 -12.56 -11.38
C CYS A 224 0.85 -12.33 -9.87
N VAL A 225 0.19 -11.27 -9.39
CA VAL A 225 0.04 -11.04 -7.94
C VAL A 225 -0.63 -12.23 -7.24
N ALA A 226 -1.58 -12.89 -7.91
CA ALA A 226 -2.25 -14.10 -7.43
C ALA A 226 -1.29 -15.26 -7.10
N ASP A 227 -0.09 -15.28 -7.70
CA ASP A 227 0.92 -16.32 -7.46
C ASP A 227 1.84 -16.01 -6.27
N ILE A 228 1.80 -14.76 -5.78
CA ILE A 228 2.73 -14.23 -4.76
C ILE A 228 2.09 -14.20 -3.37
N ILE A 229 0.79 -13.95 -3.31
CA ILE A 229 0.06 -13.76 -2.06
C ILE A 229 -1.22 -14.58 -2.02
N ASP A 230 -1.44 -15.22 -0.87
CA ASP A 230 -2.61 -16.02 -0.57
C ASP A 230 -3.21 -15.64 0.80
N GLU A 231 -4.32 -16.30 1.12
CA GLU A 231 -5.03 -16.07 2.37
C GLU A 231 -4.22 -16.50 3.60
N GLU A 232 -3.41 -17.56 3.49
CA GLU A 232 -2.54 -18.03 4.57
C GLU A 232 -1.53 -16.95 4.96
N LYS A 233 -0.85 -16.36 3.96
CA LYS A 233 0.11 -15.28 4.14
C LYS A 233 -0.55 -14.05 4.74
N LEU A 234 -1.72 -13.63 4.25
CA LEU A 234 -2.45 -12.49 4.81
C LEU A 234 -2.83 -12.73 6.28
N ARG A 235 -3.30 -13.93 6.60
CA ARG A 235 -3.62 -14.32 7.99
C ARG A 235 -2.37 -14.43 8.87
N SER A 236 -1.17 -14.64 8.31
CA SER A 236 0.06 -14.65 9.12
C SER A 236 0.39 -13.29 9.76
N VAL A 237 -0.23 -12.20 9.29
CA VAL A 237 -0.05 -10.84 9.82
C VAL A 237 -1.28 -10.48 10.69
N PRO A 238 -1.16 -10.48 12.04
CA PRO A 238 -2.30 -10.26 12.93
C PRO A 238 -3.06 -8.96 12.66
N GLN A 239 -2.33 -7.90 12.30
CA GLN A 239 -2.89 -6.59 11.99
C GLN A 239 -3.81 -6.61 10.76
N ILE A 240 -3.57 -7.51 9.80
CA ILE A 240 -4.47 -7.67 8.65
C ILE A 240 -5.76 -8.36 9.10
N GLN A 241 -5.68 -9.36 10.00
CA GLN A 241 -6.88 -10.00 10.54
C GLN A 241 -7.76 -9.01 11.31
N GLU A 242 -7.14 -8.10 12.08
CA GLU A 242 -7.84 -7.07 12.84
C GLU A 242 -8.72 -6.17 11.95
N LEU A 243 -8.32 -5.91 10.69
CA LEU A 243 -9.12 -5.14 9.73
C LEU A 243 -10.46 -5.80 9.38
N TYR A 244 -10.61 -7.10 9.59
CA TYR A 244 -11.83 -7.86 9.27
C TYR A 244 -12.66 -8.20 10.51
N ASN A 245 -12.14 -7.97 11.72
CA ASN A 245 -12.90 -8.19 12.95
C ASN A 245 -14.02 -7.16 13.13
N ASP A 246 -13.83 -5.94 12.60
CA ASP A 246 -14.75 -4.82 12.75
C ASP A 246 -15.76 -4.69 11.58
N GLU A 247 -15.59 -5.42 10.47
CA GLU A 247 -16.43 -5.31 9.26
C GLU A 247 -17.03 -6.66 8.80
N PRO A 248 -18.16 -7.11 9.40
CA PRO A 248 -18.76 -8.43 9.14
C PRO A 248 -19.22 -8.67 7.70
N SER A 249 -19.35 -7.64 6.88
CA SER A 249 -19.79 -7.77 5.47
C SER A 249 -18.66 -7.95 4.46
N SER A 250 -17.40 -7.74 4.84
CA SER A 250 -16.28 -7.97 3.91
C SER A 250 -15.58 -9.27 4.26
N SER A 251 -15.43 -10.16 3.26
CA SER A 251 -14.65 -11.39 3.40
C SER A 251 -13.23 -11.15 2.91
N LEU A 252 -12.24 -11.56 3.71
CA LEU A 252 -10.82 -11.56 3.30
C LEU A 252 -10.62 -12.26 1.95
N SER A 253 -11.35 -13.35 1.71
CA SER A 253 -11.26 -14.14 0.47
C SER A 253 -11.80 -13.37 -0.75
N ASP A 254 -12.89 -12.62 -0.57
CA ASP A 254 -13.49 -11.81 -1.64
C ASP A 254 -12.61 -10.60 -1.98
N ASP A 255 -12.04 -9.95 -0.96
CA ASP A 255 -11.09 -8.87 -1.13
C ASP A 255 -9.81 -9.35 -1.81
N LEU A 256 -9.26 -10.50 -1.40
CA LEU A 256 -8.09 -11.10 -2.03
C LEU A 256 -8.36 -11.43 -3.50
N THR A 257 -9.52 -11.99 -3.81
CA THR A 257 -9.92 -12.28 -5.20
C THR A 257 -9.99 -10.99 -6.01
N THR A 258 -10.58 -9.93 -5.45
CA THR A 258 -10.69 -8.63 -6.12
C THR A 258 -9.31 -8.01 -6.34
N PHE A 259 -8.49 -8.02 -5.30
CA PHE A 259 -7.12 -7.53 -5.31
C PHE A 259 -6.29 -8.23 -6.39
N ALA A 260 -6.28 -9.57 -6.43
CA ALA A 260 -5.52 -10.35 -7.38
C ALA A 260 -5.89 -10.09 -8.85
N ASN A 261 -7.14 -9.70 -9.11
CA ASN A 261 -7.64 -9.38 -10.45
C ASN A 261 -7.53 -7.89 -10.81
N THR A 262 -6.94 -7.05 -9.96
CA THR A 262 -6.76 -5.60 -10.23
C THR A 262 -5.52 -5.31 -11.08
N PHE A 263 -4.67 -6.32 -11.34
CA PHE A 263 -3.33 -6.11 -11.88
C PHE A 263 -3.06 -6.91 -13.15
N TYR A 264 -2.33 -6.29 -14.07
CA TYR A 264 -1.81 -6.95 -15.26
C TYR A 264 -0.70 -7.95 -14.88
N PRO A 265 -0.61 -9.10 -15.57
CA PRO A 265 0.52 -10.00 -15.43
C PRO A 265 1.81 -9.36 -15.96
N ILE A 266 2.94 -9.77 -15.39
CA ILE A 266 4.27 -9.43 -15.91
C ILE A 266 4.86 -10.66 -16.59
N GLY A 267 5.26 -10.52 -17.84
CA GLY A 267 5.93 -11.53 -18.64
C GLY A 267 7.32 -11.87 -18.13
N LYS A 268 7.87 -12.99 -18.62
CA LYS A 268 9.19 -13.50 -18.22
C LYS A 268 10.36 -12.55 -18.46
N ASP A 269 10.20 -11.66 -19.43
CA ASP A 269 11.18 -10.66 -19.82
C ASP A 269 10.83 -9.29 -19.22
N GLY A 270 9.90 -9.20 -18.27
CA GLY A 270 9.51 -7.97 -17.59
C GLY A 270 8.54 -7.08 -18.38
N THR A 271 7.98 -7.54 -19.52
CA THR A 271 6.90 -6.79 -20.20
C THR A 271 5.58 -6.92 -19.46
N ILE A 272 4.78 -5.86 -19.50
CA ILE A 272 3.40 -5.87 -19.00
C ILE A 272 2.50 -6.54 -20.06
N ASP A 273 1.70 -7.51 -19.65
CA ASP A 273 0.71 -8.17 -20.50
C ASP A 273 -0.63 -7.41 -20.44
N TYR A 274 -0.87 -6.59 -21.48
CA TYR A 274 -2.09 -5.80 -21.63
C TYR A 274 -3.28 -6.58 -22.21
N ASP A 275 -3.07 -7.82 -22.68
CA ASP A 275 -4.14 -8.61 -23.29
C ASP A 275 -5.10 -9.19 -22.23
N LYS A 276 -4.70 -9.19 -20.95
CA LYS A 276 -5.56 -9.59 -19.83
C LYS A 276 -6.42 -8.41 -19.35
N GLU A 277 -7.73 -8.60 -19.32
CA GLU A 277 -8.66 -7.67 -18.64
C GLU A 277 -8.40 -7.64 -17.12
N ILE A 278 -8.45 -6.44 -16.53
CA ILE A 278 -8.28 -6.22 -15.09
C ILE A 278 -9.51 -5.56 -14.49
N LEU A 279 -9.76 -5.80 -13.20
CA LEU A 279 -10.84 -5.15 -12.48
C LEU A 279 -10.55 -3.66 -12.28
N THR A 280 -11.59 -2.85 -12.47
CA THR A 280 -11.53 -1.41 -12.28
C THR A 280 -12.22 -0.98 -11.00
N VAL A 281 -11.96 0.27 -10.60
CA VAL A 281 -12.67 0.93 -9.49
C VAL A 281 -14.20 0.87 -9.62
N GLN A 282 -14.72 0.96 -10.83
CA GLN A 282 -16.16 0.92 -11.05
C GLN A 282 -16.76 -0.46 -10.73
N ASP A 283 -15.95 -1.51 -10.84
CA ASP A 283 -16.33 -2.88 -10.47
C ASP A 283 -16.35 -3.05 -8.94
N PHE A 284 -15.49 -2.33 -8.21
CA PHE A 284 -15.49 -2.29 -6.74
C PHE A 284 -16.77 -1.63 -6.19
N SER A 285 -17.17 -0.47 -6.75
CA SER A 285 -18.34 0.28 -6.28
C SER A 285 -19.68 -0.40 -6.60
N LYS A 286 -19.78 -1.14 -7.72
CA LYS A 286 -20.99 -1.94 -8.04
C LYS A 286 -21.22 -3.07 -7.03
N ARG A 287 -20.14 -3.72 -6.54
CA ARG A 287 -20.23 -4.72 -5.47
C ARG A 287 -20.71 -4.12 -4.16
N GLN A 288 -20.11 -3.02 -3.70
CA GLN A 288 -20.54 -2.34 -2.47
C GLN A 288 -22.01 -1.89 -2.53
N ASN A 289 -22.47 -1.39 -3.67
CA ASN A 289 -23.88 -1.00 -3.85
C ASN A 289 -24.82 -2.22 -3.87
N ASN A 290 -24.44 -3.34 -4.50
CA ASN A 290 -25.26 -4.56 -4.49
C ASN A 290 -25.37 -5.18 -3.10
N GLU A 291 -24.30 -5.13 -2.29
CA GLU A 291 -24.33 -5.57 -0.89
C GLU A 291 -25.18 -4.64 -0.01
N MET A 292 -25.12 -3.31 -0.21
CA MET A 292 -26.01 -2.37 0.48
C MET A 292 -27.49 -2.56 0.11
N ILE A 293 -27.80 -2.80 -1.17
CA ILE A 293 -29.17 -3.09 -1.62
C ILE A 293 -29.66 -4.41 -1.00
N SER A 294 -28.81 -5.45 -0.96
CA SER A 294 -29.17 -6.71 -0.31
C SER A 294 -29.40 -6.59 1.20
N LYS A 295 -28.79 -5.60 1.88
CA LYS A 295 -29.05 -5.30 3.30
C LYS A 295 -30.33 -4.49 3.51
N LEU A 296 -30.73 -3.68 2.53
CA LEU A 296 -31.99 -2.92 2.57
C LEU A 296 -33.22 -3.81 2.31
N ASP A 297 -33.06 -4.94 1.62
CA ASP A 297 -34.13 -5.89 1.31
C ASP A 297 -34.43 -6.91 2.44
N VAL A 298 -33.75 -6.86 3.58
CA VAL A 298 -33.92 -7.82 4.69
C VAL A 298 -34.58 -7.21 5.94
N ASP A 299 -34.76 -5.89 6.00
CA ASP A 299 -35.49 -5.23 7.07
C ASP A 299 -36.66 -4.41 6.50
N GLU A 300 -37.77 -5.07 6.19
CA GLU A 300 -39.10 -4.43 6.30
C GLU A 300 -39.57 -4.59 7.75
N PRO A 301 -39.39 -3.58 8.64
CA PRO A 301 -40.10 -3.57 9.90
C PRO A 301 -41.59 -3.32 9.61
N ASP A 302 -42.42 -4.26 10.07
CA ASP A 302 -43.88 -4.20 10.09
C ASP A 302 -44.34 -2.88 10.75
N HIS A 303 -44.57 -1.85 9.93
CA HIS A 303 -44.98 -0.53 10.39
C HIS A 303 -46.40 -0.61 10.96
N LYS A 304 -46.52 -0.95 12.25
CA LYS A 304 -47.69 -0.60 13.07
C LYS A 304 -47.85 0.92 13.03
N LYS A 305 -48.83 1.36 12.24
CA LYS A 305 -49.28 2.75 12.15
C LYS A 305 -49.58 3.30 13.55
N CYS A 306 -48.70 4.16 14.05
CA CYS A 306 -48.98 4.96 15.24
C CYS A 306 -49.90 6.13 14.82
N LYS A 307 -51.16 6.11 15.27
CA LYS A 307 -52.08 7.24 15.12
C LYS A 307 -51.80 8.27 16.23
N LEU A 308 -51.49 9.50 15.83
CA LEU A 308 -51.47 10.65 16.73
C LEU A 308 -52.90 10.96 17.19
N THR A 309 -53.13 11.02 18.50
CA THR A 309 -54.33 11.65 19.08
C THR A 309 -54.04 13.11 19.42
N SER A 310 -55.06 13.95 19.27
CA SER A 310 -55.02 15.41 19.21
C SER A 310 -54.81 16.16 20.53
N ASP A 311 -54.25 15.53 21.57
CA ASP A 311 -54.04 16.18 22.86
C ASP A 311 -52.59 15.99 23.32
N GLY A 312 -51.81 17.06 23.16
CA GLY A 312 -50.35 17.09 23.31
C GLY A 312 -49.84 16.83 24.73
N GLN A 313 -49.74 15.56 25.11
CA GLN A 313 -48.88 15.12 26.21
C GLN A 313 -47.86 14.09 25.71
N ALA A 314 -46.61 14.27 26.12
CA ALA A 314 -45.50 13.40 25.76
C ALA A 314 -45.72 11.99 26.32
N VAL A 315 -45.62 10.97 25.45
CA VAL A 315 -45.43 9.58 25.87
C VAL A 315 -43.95 9.28 25.73
N GLN A 316 -43.38 8.81 26.85
CA GLN A 316 -42.02 8.34 26.98
C GLN A 316 -41.76 7.17 26.02
N CYS A 317 -40.64 7.22 25.30
CA CYS A 317 -39.94 6.05 24.79
C CYS A 317 -38.55 6.08 25.39
#